data_AF-A0A2D9CAM8-F1
#
_entry.id   AF-A0A2D9CAM8-F1
#
_cell.length_a   1.000
_cell.length_b   1.000
_cell.length_c   1.000
_cell.angle_alpha   90.00
_cell.angle_beta   90.00
_cell.angle_gamma   90.00
#
_symmetry.space_group_name_H-M   'P 1'
#
loop_
_entity.id
_entity.type
_entity.pdbx_description
1 polymer ?
#
loop_
_entity_poly.entity_id
_entity_poly.type
_entity_poly.pdbx_seq_one_letter_code
_entity_poly.pdbx_strand_id
1 'polypeptide(L)'
;MMIRAASAFCILSVLVVQSANACLWDRDTLAMEAEHFPGITEIITGRFDRFPPLYYEMRLERVARELESAPSDLSLYDDAGVACDRLGRHDEAIEWMAKKRAVLDALAEADAEHEYRYLANLGTFHIHRWLSAGADREDMADAALARDLIAQAIELNPDAHFGRERYQLLAIEWILAVDQLEYGLGQSLMHQIPGYDYPGGTRGKLTELGYGDAPQGLMGLIALGNAWESVDVYYALAFALGDQGDNVLSELCMLRVRELVEAGGVSLYPDFDYLELEMAPGRGGVEHEYKQDVRAWFVQARAESTDWTLARNAYVLDRLHDGLHPDTDPAFWDDWHETTSPPKFPEKFAGIIVYPTAFVILILFAFLVFRVVKHRSASLA
;
A
#
# COMPACT_ATOMS: atom_id res chain seq x y z
N MET A 1 -41.31 53.41 5.58
CA MET A 1 -41.47 52.07 6.19
C MET A 1 -41.13 50.89 5.26
N MET A 2 -41.25 51.02 3.93
CA MET A 2 -40.92 49.93 2.99
C MET A 2 -39.42 49.55 2.88
N ILE A 3 -38.49 50.43 3.23
CA ILE A 3 -37.05 50.16 3.11
C ILE A 3 -36.53 49.21 4.22
N ARG A 4 -37.17 49.15 5.40
CA ARG A 4 -36.75 48.25 6.49
C ARG A 4 -37.17 46.79 6.30
N ALA A 5 -38.17 46.52 5.44
CA ALA A 5 -38.66 45.16 5.18
C ALA A 5 -37.85 44.42 4.10
N ALA A 6 -37.18 45.14 3.20
CA ALA A 6 -36.35 44.55 2.14
C ALA A 6 -35.00 44.04 2.70
N SER A 7 -34.41 44.74 3.67
CA SER A 7 -33.11 44.36 4.27
C SER A 7 -33.18 43.12 5.16
N ALA A 8 -34.31 42.87 5.85
CA ALA A 8 -34.49 41.66 6.65
C ALA A 8 -34.65 40.39 5.79
N PHE A 9 -35.16 40.52 4.57
CA PHE A 9 -35.35 39.38 3.65
C PHE A 9 -34.04 38.93 3.01
N CYS A 10 -33.14 39.86 2.63
CA CYS A 10 -31.81 39.52 2.10
C CYS A 10 -30.87 38.88 3.14
N ILE A 11 -30.97 39.26 4.43
CA ILE A 11 -30.15 38.66 5.48
C ILE A 11 -30.61 37.23 5.78
N LEU A 12 -31.91 36.93 5.69
CA LEU A 12 -32.43 35.58 5.92
C LEU A 12 -32.12 34.61 4.76
N SER A 13 -32.11 35.08 3.51
CA SER A 13 -31.74 34.24 2.35
C SER A 13 -30.23 33.97 2.25
N VAL A 14 -29.38 34.87 2.73
CA VAL A 14 -27.93 34.60 2.81
C VAL A 14 -27.59 33.60 3.92
N LEU A 15 -28.33 33.60 5.04
CA LEU A 15 -28.11 32.66 6.14
C LEU A 15 -28.58 31.22 5.85
N VAL A 16 -29.61 31.02 5.02
CA VAL A 16 -30.11 29.66 4.66
C VAL A 16 -29.23 28.98 3.59
N VAL A 17 -28.54 29.75 2.73
CA VAL A 17 -27.66 29.18 1.69
C VAL A 17 -26.30 28.74 2.27
N GLN A 18 -25.84 29.35 3.38
CA GLN A 18 -24.56 28.95 4.00
C GLN A 18 -24.62 27.69 4.87
N SER A 19 -25.82 27.18 5.17
CA SER A 19 -25.98 25.93 5.95
C SER A 19 -26.13 24.68 5.07
N ALA A 20 -26.26 24.81 3.74
CA ALA A 20 -26.70 23.70 2.88
C ALA A 20 -25.61 23.03 2.04
N ASN A 21 -24.35 23.52 2.04
CA ASN A 21 -23.29 22.98 1.17
C ASN A 21 -21.94 22.72 1.87
N ALA A 22 -21.85 22.86 3.19
CA ALA A 22 -20.60 22.67 3.94
C ALA A 22 -20.48 21.30 4.63
N CYS A 23 -21.46 20.39 4.52
CA CYS A 23 -21.47 19.15 5.33
C CYS A 23 -21.64 17.83 4.55
N LEU A 24 -21.56 17.82 3.22
CA LEU A 24 -21.66 16.58 2.42
C LEU A 24 -20.56 16.49 1.36
N TRP A 25 -19.32 16.74 1.79
CA TRP A 25 -18.12 16.36 1.06
C TRP A 25 -17.65 15.00 1.53
N ASP A 26 -18.57 14.04 1.59
CA ASP A 26 -18.23 12.63 1.82
C ASP A 26 -17.67 12.08 0.51
N ARG A 27 -16.38 12.38 0.28
CA ARG A 27 -15.58 11.99 -0.88
C ARG A 27 -14.77 10.73 -0.60
N ASP A 28 -15.00 10.10 0.56
CA ASP A 28 -14.23 8.97 1.06
C ASP A 28 -14.86 7.66 0.52
N THR A 29 -14.92 7.55 -0.81
CA THR A 29 -15.28 6.27 -1.47
C THR A 29 -14.03 5.54 -1.86
N LEU A 30 -14.08 4.20 -1.84
CA LEU A 30 -12.96 3.36 -2.26
C LEU A 30 -12.43 3.74 -3.65
N ALA A 31 -13.33 4.04 -4.58
CA ALA A 31 -12.97 4.43 -5.94
C ALA A 31 -12.10 5.69 -5.99
N MET A 32 -12.48 6.72 -5.22
CA MET A 32 -11.76 8.00 -5.20
C MET A 32 -10.41 7.89 -4.49
N GLU A 33 -10.35 7.20 -3.35
CA GLU A 33 -9.08 7.00 -2.63
C GLU A 33 -8.10 6.18 -3.48
N ALA A 34 -8.57 5.15 -4.20
CA ALA A 34 -7.73 4.34 -5.08
C ALA A 34 -7.13 5.11 -6.26
N GLU A 35 -7.72 6.24 -6.69
CA GLU A 35 -7.13 7.10 -7.72
C GLU A 35 -5.80 7.75 -7.28
N HIS A 36 -5.58 7.93 -5.97
CA HIS A 36 -4.33 8.47 -5.43
C HIS A 36 -3.16 7.48 -5.53
N PHE A 37 -3.45 6.18 -5.51
CA PHE A 37 -2.45 5.11 -5.46
C PHE A 37 -2.77 4.01 -6.49
N PRO A 38 -2.37 4.20 -7.76
CA PRO A 38 -2.60 3.19 -8.80
C PRO A 38 -2.09 1.81 -8.39
N GLY A 39 -2.94 0.79 -8.47
CA GLY A 39 -2.59 -0.59 -8.13
C GLY A 39 -2.69 -0.94 -6.63
N ILE A 40 -3.05 -0.01 -5.74
CA ILE A 40 -3.08 -0.31 -4.30
C ILE A 40 -4.11 -1.38 -3.95
N THR A 41 -5.27 -1.39 -4.60
CA THR A 41 -6.31 -2.38 -4.36
C THR A 41 -5.86 -3.77 -4.78
N GLU A 42 -5.13 -3.86 -5.88
CA GLU A 42 -4.50 -5.07 -6.39
C GLU A 42 -3.43 -5.56 -5.41
N ILE A 43 -2.59 -4.68 -4.88
CA ILE A 43 -1.57 -5.01 -3.87
C ILE A 43 -2.19 -5.50 -2.55
N ILE A 44 -3.21 -4.81 -2.04
CA ILE A 44 -3.91 -5.21 -0.81
C ILE A 44 -4.63 -6.54 -0.99
N THR A 45 -5.23 -6.76 -2.16
CA THR A 45 -5.96 -7.99 -2.47
C THR A 45 -5.05 -9.12 -2.99
N GLY A 46 -3.75 -8.90 -3.16
CA GLY A 46 -2.80 -9.92 -3.64
C GLY A 46 -2.83 -10.17 -5.15
N ARG A 47 -3.49 -9.30 -5.94
CA ARG A 47 -3.64 -9.41 -7.40
C ARG A 47 -2.47 -8.77 -8.12
N PHE A 48 -1.28 -9.29 -7.92
CA PHE A 48 -0.09 -8.80 -8.61
C PHE A 48 0.82 -9.97 -9.01
N ASP A 49 1.70 -9.69 -9.96
CA ASP A 49 2.55 -10.68 -10.59
C ASP A 49 3.49 -11.36 -9.59
N ARG A 50 3.36 -12.68 -9.51
CA ARG A 50 4.29 -13.57 -8.82
C ARG A 50 4.58 -14.74 -9.75
N PHE A 51 5.83 -15.17 -9.78
CA PHE A 51 6.24 -16.31 -10.62
C PHE A 51 6.33 -17.59 -9.78
N PRO A 52 6.01 -18.76 -10.37
CA PRO A 52 6.16 -20.04 -9.70
C PRO A 52 7.66 -20.40 -9.54
N PRO A 53 8.04 -21.30 -8.61
CA PRO A 53 9.43 -21.70 -8.38
C PRO A 53 10.22 -22.09 -9.64
N LEU A 54 9.59 -22.83 -10.58
CA LEU A 54 10.23 -23.26 -11.82
C LEU A 54 10.79 -22.11 -12.67
N TYR A 55 10.16 -20.93 -12.62
CA TYR A 55 10.67 -19.73 -13.29
C TYR A 55 12.07 -19.37 -12.77
N TYR A 56 12.24 -19.34 -11.45
CA TYR A 56 13.51 -18.97 -10.82
C TYR A 56 14.57 -20.05 -11.03
N GLU A 57 14.18 -21.34 -11.05
CA GLU A 57 15.08 -22.44 -11.39
C GLU A 57 15.62 -22.32 -12.82
N MET A 58 14.74 -22.11 -13.81
CA MET A 58 15.13 -21.90 -15.20
C MET A 58 15.99 -20.64 -15.39
N ARG A 59 15.69 -19.55 -14.68
CA ARG A 59 16.53 -18.35 -14.65
C ARG A 59 17.94 -18.66 -14.15
N LEU A 60 18.08 -19.44 -13.07
CA LEU A 60 19.40 -19.83 -12.54
C LEU A 60 20.20 -20.66 -13.56
N GLU A 61 19.56 -21.60 -14.25
CA GLU A 61 20.21 -22.38 -15.31
C GLU A 61 20.68 -21.51 -16.47
N ARG A 62 19.83 -20.56 -16.90
CA ARG A 62 20.19 -19.58 -17.94
C ARG A 62 21.41 -18.75 -17.51
N VAL A 63 21.33 -18.14 -16.33
CA VAL A 63 22.40 -17.29 -15.78
C VAL A 63 23.72 -18.05 -15.69
N ALA A 64 23.70 -19.30 -15.21
CA ALA A 64 24.90 -20.13 -15.12
C ALA A 64 25.57 -20.32 -16.49
N ARG A 65 24.79 -20.59 -17.56
CA ARG A 65 25.32 -20.72 -18.92
C ARG A 65 25.86 -19.40 -19.48
N GLU A 66 25.14 -18.29 -19.25
CA GLU A 66 25.55 -16.98 -19.77
C GLU A 66 26.87 -16.52 -19.14
N LEU A 67 27.04 -16.75 -17.83
CA LEU A 67 28.27 -16.44 -17.09
C LEU A 67 29.51 -17.24 -17.56
N GLU A 68 29.35 -18.42 -18.18
CA GLU A 68 30.49 -19.12 -18.80
C GLU A 68 31.14 -18.28 -19.91
N SER A 69 30.33 -17.50 -20.63
CA SER A 69 30.78 -16.68 -21.75
C SER A 69 30.99 -15.20 -21.38
N ALA A 70 30.28 -14.71 -20.38
CA ALA A 70 30.29 -13.33 -19.94
C ALA A 70 30.46 -13.22 -18.41
N PRO A 71 31.59 -13.69 -17.83
CA PRO A 71 31.78 -13.74 -16.38
C PRO A 71 31.83 -12.36 -15.72
N SER A 72 32.04 -11.29 -16.49
CA SER A 72 32.04 -9.91 -16.02
C SER A 72 30.67 -9.23 -16.09
N ASP A 73 29.61 -9.90 -16.55
CA ASP A 73 28.26 -9.33 -16.56
C ASP A 73 27.69 -9.36 -15.14
N LEU A 74 27.79 -8.23 -14.45
CA LEU A 74 27.39 -8.07 -13.06
C LEU A 74 25.87 -8.22 -12.83
N SER A 75 25.04 -7.95 -13.86
CA SER A 75 23.58 -8.07 -13.73
C SER A 75 23.13 -9.52 -13.59
N LEU A 76 23.87 -10.46 -14.20
CA LEU A 76 23.58 -11.89 -14.08
C LEU A 76 23.71 -12.39 -12.64
N TYR A 77 24.66 -11.84 -11.87
CA TYR A 77 24.81 -12.20 -10.45
C TYR A 77 23.64 -11.69 -9.61
N ASP A 78 23.08 -10.51 -9.92
CA ASP A 78 21.86 -10.00 -9.29
C ASP A 78 20.66 -10.88 -9.61
N ASP A 79 20.50 -11.27 -10.89
CA ASP A 79 19.44 -12.18 -11.32
C ASP A 79 19.49 -13.53 -10.58
N ALA A 80 20.69 -14.10 -10.43
CA ALA A 80 20.89 -15.34 -9.69
C ALA A 80 20.62 -15.17 -8.18
N GLY A 81 21.13 -14.10 -7.56
CA GLY A 81 20.88 -13.82 -6.15
C GLY A 81 19.38 -13.70 -5.84
N VAL A 82 18.67 -12.89 -6.64
CA VAL A 82 17.21 -12.72 -6.48
C VAL A 82 16.47 -14.02 -6.75
N ALA A 83 16.87 -14.82 -7.75
CA ALA A 83 16.25 -16.11 -8.00
C ALA A 83 16.44 -17.08 -6.82
N CYS A 84 17.64 -17.15 -6.24
CA CYS A 84 17.91 -17.95 -5.03
C CYS A 84 17.04 -17.48 -3.85
N ASP A 85 16.97 -16.17 -3.60
CA ASP A 85 16.16 -15.60 -2.53
C ASP A 85 14.66 -15.93 -2.68
N ARG A 86 14.13 -15.83 -3.90
CA ARG A 86 12.73 -16.20 -4.21
C ARG A 86 12.43 -17.68 -4.07
N LEU A 87 13.45 -18.53 -4.15
CA LEU A 87 13.37 -19.96 -3.87
C LEU A 87 13.56 -20.30 -2.39
N GLY A 88 13.77 -19.31 -1.51
CA GLY A 88 14.08 -19.52 -0.09
C GLY A 88 15.52 -20.00 0.15
N ARG A 89 16.40 -19.92 -0.86
CA ARG A 89 17.81 -20.37 -0.82
C ARG A 89 18.71 -19.19 -0.44
N HIS A 90 18.45 -18.57 0.72
CA HIS A 90 19.06 -17.31 1.11
C HIS A 90 20.58 -17.38 1.28
N ASP A 91 21.12 -18.49 1.78
CA ASP A 91 22.58 -18.70 1.85
C ASP A 91 23.22 -18.67 0.46
N GLU A 92 22.60 -19.33 -0.52
CA GLU A 92 23.09 -19.31 -1.90
C GLU A 92 22.94 -17.93 -2.55
N ALA A 93 21.89 -17.19 -2.19
CA ALA A 93 21.72 -15.80 -2.63
C ALA A 93 22.89 -14.92 -2.16
N ILE A 94 23.29 -15.08 -0.89
CA ILE A 94 24.45 -14.40 -0.29
C ILE A 94 25.76 -14.85 -0.96
N GLU A 95 25.93 -16.13 -1.26
CA GLU A 95 27.09 -16.62 -2.01
C GLU A 95 27.18 -16.02 -3.42
N TRP A 96 26.06 -15.83 -4.11
CA TRP A 96 26.04 -15.12 -5.40
C TRP A 96 26.48 -13.67 -5.27
N MET A 97 26.11 -12.98 -4.19
CA MET A 97 26.60 -11.63 -3.91
C MET A 97 28.11 -11.64 -3.63
N ALA A 98 28.65 -12.62 -2.91
CA ALA A 98 30.09 -12.75 -2.72
C ALA A 98 30.85 -12.95 -4.05
N LYS A 99 30.29 -13.73 -4.98
CA LYS A 99 30.85 -13.87 -6.34
C LYS A 99 30.80 -12.54 -7.10
N LYS A 100 29.67 -11.82 -7.03
CA LYS A 100 29.52 -10.48 -7.62
C LYS A 100 30.59 -9.52 -7.10
N ARG A 101 30.80 -9.47 -5.79
CA ARG A 101 31.82 -8.65 -5.13
C ARG A 101 33.21 -8.91 -5.70
N ALA A 102 33.60 -10.19 -5.82
CA ALA A 102 34.91 -10.56 -6.36
C ALA A 102 35.12 -10.08 -7.80
N VAL A 103 34.08 -10.12 -8.63
CA VAL A 103 34.12 -9.55 -9.99
C VAL A 103 34.21 -8.03 -9.95
N LEU A 104 33.39 -7.39 -9.13
CA LEU A 104 33.35 -5.92 -9.02
C LEU A 104 34.68 -5.35 -8.51
N ASP A 105 35.36 -6.02 -7.57
CA ASP A 105 36.71 -5.67 -7.10
C ASP A 105 37.80 -5.81 -8.18
N ALA A 106 37.60 -6.70 -9.15
CA ALA A 106 38.55 -6.93 -10.23
C ALA A 106 38.41 -5.93 -11.39
N LEU A 107 37.28 -5.21 -11.45
CA LEU A 107 37.05 -4.17 -12.45
C LEU A 107 37.83 -2.90 -12.09
N ALA A 108 38.45 -2.27 -13.09
CA ALA A 108 39.29 -1.10 -12.89
C ALA A 108 38.49 0.17 -12.50
N GLU A 109 37.20 0.20 -12.82
CA GLU A 109 36.29 1.31 -12.50
C GLU A 109 35.12 0.78 -11.68
N ALA A 110 34.87 1.42 -10.54
CA ALA A 110 33.72 1.11 -9.70
C ALA A 110 32.46 1.70 -10.34
N ASP A 111 31.55 0.83 -10.75
CA ASP A 111 30.20 1.24 -11.15
C ASP A 111 29.33 1.43 -9.89
N ALA A 112 29.02 2.68 -9.58
CA ALA A 112 28.20 3.05 -8.43
C ALA A 112 26.82 2.39 -8.44
N GLU A 113 26.24 2.14 -9.63
CA GLU A 113 24.95 1.46 -9.75
C GLU A 113 25.05 -0.02 -9.37
N HIS A 114 26.12 -0.69 -9.80
CA HIS A 114 26.33 -2.08 -9.42
C HIS A 114 26.70 -2.25 -7.94
N GLU A 115 27.44 -1.29 -7.37
CA GLU A 115 27.72 -1.24 -5.93
C GLU A 115 26.43 -1.06 -5.13
N TYR A 116 25.58 -0.12 -5.55
CA TYR A 116 24.24 0.09 -4.98
C TYR A 116 23.42 -1.20 -4.99
N ARG A 117 23.27 -1.84 -6.17
CA ARG A 117 22.48 -3.08 -6.31
C ARG A 117 23.07 -4.23 -5.47
N TYR A 118 24.40 -4.31 -5.36
CA TYR A 118 25.06 -5.30 -4.52
C TYR A 118 24.68 -5.11 -3.04
N LEU A 119 24.80 -3.89 -2.52
CA LEU A 119 24.45 -3.57 -1.12
C LEU A 119 22.96 -3.78 -0.84
N ALA A 120 22.08 -3.31 -1.73
CA ALA A 120 20.64 -3.45 -1.61
C ALA A 120 20.19 -4.92 -1.61
N ASN A 121 20.68 -5.72 -2.55
CA ASN A 121 20.36 -7.15 -2.64
C ASN A 121 20.93 -7.92 -1.45
N LEU A 122 22.20 -7.72 -1.10
CA LEU A 122 22.83 -8.42 0.01
C LEU A 122 22.12 -8.11 1.33
N GLY A 123 21.82 -6.84 1.61
CA GLY A 123 21.05 -6.45 2.79
C GLY A 123 19.67 -7.10 2.83
N THR A 124 18.98 -7.15 1.69
CA THR A 124 17.68 -7.83 1.57
C THR A 124 17.78 -9.34 1.86
N PHE A 125 18.79 -10.02 1.32
CA PHE A 125 18.97 -11.46 1.54
C PHE A 125 19.28 -11.79 3.00
N HIS A 126 20.06 -10.95 3.69
CA HIS A 126 20.32 -11.13 5.12
C HIS A 126 19.04 -11.03 5.96
N ILE A 127 18.21 -10.00 5.75
CA ILE A 127 16.96 -9.89 6.53
C ILE A 127 15.98 -11.02 6.19
N HIS A 128 15.90 -11.46 4.93
CA HIS A 128 15.08 -12.62 4.54
C HIS A 128 15.58 -13.93 5.17
N ARG A 129 16.89 -14.14 5.25
CA ARG A 129 17.48 -15.30 5.95
C ARG A 129 17.09 -15.30 7.43
N TRP A 130 17.19 -14.15 8.10
CA TRP A 130 16.77 -14.02 9.50
C TRP A 130 15.28 -14.33 9.71
N LEU A 131 14.42 -13.77 8.85
CA LEU A 131 12.97 -14.02 8.91
C LEU A 131 12.63 -15.51 8.67
N SER A 132 13.22 -16.13 7.65
CA SER A 132 12.98 -17.55 7.33
C SER A 132 13.56 -18.51 8.37
N ALA A 133 14.61 -18.10 9.09
CA ALA A 133 15.15 -18.83 10.24
C ALA A 133 14.28 -18.71 11.51
N GLY A 134 13.13 -18.05 11.43
CA GLY A 134 12.16 -17.93 12.52
C GLY A 134 12.23 -16.61 13.28
N ALA A 135 12.92 -15.59 12.74
CA ALA A 135 13.03 -14.27 13.35
C ALA A 135 13.58 -14.32 14.80
N ASP A 136 14.63 -15.12 15.01
CA ASP A 136 15.22 -15.33 16.33
C ASP A 136 15.82 -14.04 16.88
N ARG A 137 15.26 -13.55 17.99
CA ARG A 137 15.69 -12.31 18.65
C ARG A 137 16.97 -12.47 19.45
N GLU A 138 17.37 -13.70 19.78
CA GLU A 138 18.66 -13.95 20.42
C GLU A 138 19.83 -13.81 19.43
N ASP A 139 19.57 -13.99 18.12
CA ASP A 139 20.53 -13.79 17.04
C ASP A 139 20.05 -12.74 16.01
N MET A 140 20.42 -11.48 16.28
CA MET A 140 20.11 -10.34 15.42
C MET A 140 21.23 -9.99 14.43
N ALA A 141 22.22 -10.87 14.24
CA ALA A 141 23.40 -10.55 13.43
C ALA A 141 23.03 -10.20 11.97
N ASP A 142 22.13 -10.99 11.38
CA ASP A 142 21.64 -10.77 10.02
C ASP A 142 20.80 -9.48 9.90
N ALA A 143 19.91 -9.22 10.85
CA ALA A 143 19.11 -7.99 10.86
C ALA A 143 20.00 -6.75 11.00
N ALA A 144 21.02 -6.79 11.88
CA ALA A 144 21.97 -5.70 12.05
C ALA A 144 22.82 -5.45 10.80
N LEU A 145 23.30 -6.53 10.16
CA LEU A 145 24.06 -6.43 8.91
C LEU A 145 23.18 -5.90 7.77
N ALA A 146 21.93 -6.38 7.67
CA ALA A 146 20.96 -5.89 6.71
C ALA A 146 20.74 -4.38 6.84
N ARG A 147 20.54 -3.87 8.07
CA ARG A 147 20.43 -2.42 8.34
C ARG A 147 21.61 -1.65 7.75
N ASP A 148 22.83 -2.07 8.08
CA ASP A 148 24.05 -1.35 7.68
C ASP A 148 24.25 -1.36 6.15
N LEU A 149 23.91 -2.46 5.49
CA LEU A 149 23.99 -2.59 4.04
C LEU A 149 22.93 -1.74 3.31
N ILE A 150 21.68 -1.78 3.77
CA ILE A 150 20.60 -0.97 3.18
C ILE A 150 20.86 0.52 3.40
N ALA A 151 21.36 0.92 4.58
CA ALA A 151 21.75 2.30 4.84
C ALA A 151 22.81 2.79 3.85
N GLN A 152 23.87 1.99 3.61
CA GLN A 152 24.89 2.31 2.60
C GLN A 152 24.32 2.36 1.17
N ALA A 153 23.38 1.47 0.84
CA ALA A 153 22.72 1.51 -0.47
C ALA A 153 21.95 2.83 -0.68
N ILE A 154 21.22 3.29 0.34
CA ILE A 154 20.50 4.58 0.31
C ILE A 154 21.46 5.76 0.18
N GLU A 155 22.62 5.72 0.84
CA GLU A 155 23.64 6.76 0.68
C GLU A 155 24.15 6.88 -0.76
N LEU A 156 24.26 5.76 -1.48
CA LEU A 156 24.67 5.74 -2.89
C LEU A 156 23.57 6.19 -3.84
N ASN A 157 22.33 5.77 -3.60
CA ASN A 157 21.19 6.09 -4.44
C ASN A 157 19.90 6.29 -3.62
N PRO A 158 19.66 7.50 -3.08
CA PRO A 158 18.54 7.76 -2.17
C PRO A 158 17.16 7.75 -2.84
N ASP A 159 17.13 7.94 -4.16
CA ASP A 159 15.90 8.00 -4.95
C ASP A 159 15.58 6.68 -5.66
N ALA A 160 16.34 5.61 -5.38
CA ALA A 160 16.13 4.31 -5.99
C ALA A 160 14.74 3.71 -5.63
N HIS A 161 14.22 2.88 -6.54
CA HIS A 161 12.96 2.13 -6.41
C HIS A 161 11.79 2.92 -5.77
N PHE A 162 11.65 4.20 -6.10
CA PHE A 162 10.58 5.06 -5.58
C PHE A 162 10.60 5.21 -4.05
N GLY A 163 11.79 5.19 -3.44
CA GLY A 163 11.99 5.36 -2.00
C GLY A 163 11.72 4.11 -1.16
N ARG A 164 11.47 2.95 -1.78
CA ARG A 164 11.19 1.68 -1.07
C ARG A 164 12.25 1.35 -0.02
N GLU A 165 13.53 1.51 -0.34
CA GLU A 165 14.65 1.13 0.54
C GLU A 165 14.62 1.88 1.86
N ARG A 166 14.15 3.13 1.87
CA ARG A 166 13.96 3.92 3.09
C ARG A 166 12.98 3.23 4.05
N TYR A 167 11.91 2.66 3.52
CA TYR A 167 10.90 1.96 4.31
C TYR A 167 11.36 0.55 4.69
N GLN A 168 12.19 -0.08 3.87
CA GLN A 168 12.89 -1.32 4.25
C GLN A 168 13.83 -1.07 5.43
N LEU A 169 14.64 -0.01 5.39
CA LEU A 169 15.51 0.39 6.49
C LEU A 169 14.69 0.67 7.75
N LEU A 170 13.62 1.46 7.63
CA LEU A 170 12.72 1.76 8.75
C LEU A 170 12.14 0.48 9.39
N ALA A 171 11.76 -0.50 8.58
CA ALA A 171 11.27 -1.79 9.07
C ALA A 171 12.36 -2.58 9.80
N ILE A 172 13.59 -2.62 9.28
CA ILE A 172 14.72 -3.30 9.93
C ILE A 172 15.10 -2.60 11.25
N GLU A 173 15.13 -1.27 11.26
CA GLU A 173 15.41 -0.49 12.47
C GLU A 173 14.35 -0.71 13.54
N TRP A 174 13.07 -0.77 13.15
CA TRP A 174 11.98 -1.14 14.04
C TRP A 174 12.14 -2.55 14.62
N ILE A 175 12.50 -3.54 13.80
CA ILE A 175 12.76 -4.92 14.23
C ILE A 175 13.85 -4.98 15.30
N LEU A 176 14.92 -4.18 15.12
CA LEU A 176 16.06 -4.10 16.04
C LEU A 176 15.74 -3.33 17.33
N ALA A 177 14.80 -2.39 17.27
CA ALA A 177 14.46 -1.52 18.40
C ALA A 177 13.30 -2.05 19.26
N VAL A 178 12.55 -3.04 18.79
CA VAL A 178 11.22 -3.36 19.36
C VAL A 178 11.23 -3.66 20.86
N ASP A 179 12.25 -4.34 21.38
CA ASP A 179 12.34 -4.69 22.81
C ASP A 179 12.59 -3.46 23.70
N GLN A 180 12.94 -2.33 23.09
CA GLN A 180 13.18 -1.05 23.75
C GLN A 180 11.97 -0.12 23.67
N LEU A 181 10.92 -0.49 22.91
CA LEU A 181 9.75 0.35 22.71
C LEU A 181 8.80 0.21 23.90
N GLU A 182 8.33 1.35 24.40
CA GLU A 182 7.30 1.39 25.44
C GLU A 182 5.99 0.76 24.90
N TYR A 183 5.31 0.00 25.77
CA TYR A 183 4.05 -0.67 25.46
C TYR A 183 3.03 0.32 24.87
N GLY A 184 2.46 -0.03 23.71
CA GLY A 184 1.47 0.78 22.98
C GLY A 184 2.05 1.78 21.98
N LEU A 185 3.29 2.24 22.13
CA LEU A 185 3.95 3.11 21.14
C LEU A 185 4.67 2.33 20.03
N GLY A 186 4.95 1.04 20.23
CA GLY A 186 5.78 0.24 19.32
C GLY A 186 5.06 -0.64 18.30
N GLN A 187 3.72 -0.69 18.30
CA GLN A 187 2.95 -1.69 17.54
C GLN A 187 3.07 -1.55 16.01
N SER A 188 3.41 -0.37 15.50
CA SER A 188 3.62 -0.12 14.06
C SER A 188 5.02 0.44 13.84
N LEU A 189 5.68 0.01 12.76
CA LEU A 189 6.98 0.54 12.37
C LEU A 189 6.92 2.06 12.03
N MET A 190 5.74 2.59 11.72
CA MET A 190 5.55 4.05 11.53
C MET A 190 5.87 4.86 12.78
N HIS A 191 5.74 4.28 13.99
CA HIS A 191 6.07 4.98 15.24
C HIS A 191 7.58 5.15 15.48
N GLN A 192 8.43 4.53 14.65
CA GLN A 192 9.87 4.83 14.67
C GLN A 192 10.18 6.21 14.08
N ILE A 193 9.25 6.80 13.33
CA ILE A 193 9.46 8.11 12.71
C ILE A 193 9.52 9.18 13.81
N PRO A 194 10.65 9.91 13.97
CA PRO A 194 10.79 10.90 15.01
C PRO A 194 9.71 12.00 14.91
N GLY A 195 8.99 12.22 16.02
CA GLY A 195 7.91 13.21 16.07
C GLY A 195 6.57 12.74 15.49
N TYR A 196 6.46 11.45 15.13
CA TYR A 196 5.19 10.81 14.82
C TYR A 196 4.55 10.23 16.10
N ASP A 197 3.59 10.96 16.65
CA ASP A 197 2.83 10.62 17.85
C ASP A 197 1.37 10.28 17.51
N TYR A 198 1.06 8.99 17.34
CA TYR A 198 -0.31 8.52 17.18
C TYR A 198 -0.79 7.95 18.53
N PRO A 199 -1.94 8.35 19.11
CA PRO A 199 -3.21 8.67 18.44
C PRO A 199 -3.81 10.01 18.93
N GLY A 200 -3.62 11.10 18.19
CA GLY A 200 -4.18 12.41 18.57
C GLY A 200 -3.82 13.62 17.70
N GLY A 201 -2.84 13.51 16.78
CA GLY A 201 -2.32 14.58 15.91
C GLY A 201 -2.84 14.61 14.45
N THR A 202 -2.96 15.83 13.91
CA THR A 202 -3.55 16.29 12.63
C THR A 202 -3.32 15.38 11.40
N ARG A 203 -4.32 15.30 10.48
CA ARG A 203 -4.18 14.64 9.16
C ARG A 203 -2.94 15.19 8.44
N GLY A 204 -2.16 14.31 7.81
CA GLY A 204 -0.98 14.64 7.03
C GLY A 204 0.29 14.83 7.86
N LYS A 205 0.34 14.26 9.08
CA LYS A 205 1.53 14.36 9.95
C LYS A 205 2.75 13.70 9.31
N LEU A 206 2.58 12.57 8.63
CA LEU A 206 3.66 11.92 7.90
C LEU A 206 4.21 12.84 6.80
N THR A 207 3.32 13.50 6.05
CA THR A 207 3.72 14.49 5.04
C THR A 207 4.51 15.65 5.66
N GLU A 208 4.07 16.19 6.80
CA GLU A 208 4.81 17.23 7.53
C GLU A 208 6.22 16.78 7.96
N LEU A 209 6.37 15.50 8.30
CA LEU A 209 7.63 14.89 8.70
C LEU A 209 8.49 14.40 7.52
N GLY A 210 8.04 14.58 6.27
CA GLY A 210 8.75 14.15 5.07
C GLY A 210 8.61 12.65 4.74
N TYR A 211 7.51 12.03 5.16
CA TYR A 211 7.13 10.63 4.90
C TYR A 211 5.77 10.53 4.18
N GLY A 212 5.42 11.55 3.38
CA GLY A 212 4.17 11.54 2.59
C GLY A 212 4.15 10.46 1.49
N ASP A 213 5.30 9.86 1.19
CA ASP A 213 5.50 8.76 0.25
C ASP A 213 5.40 7.36 0.92
N ALA A 214 5.03 7.30 2.20
CA ALA A 214 4.96 6.05 2.95
C ALA A 214 4.04 4.99 2.31
N PRO A 215 2.84 5.32 1.81
CA PRO A 215 2.01 4.33 1.13
C PRO A 215 2.73 3.67 -0.06
N GLN A 216 3.40 4.46 -0.91
CA GLN A 216 4.12 3.95 -2.08
C GLN A 216 5.30 3.07 -1.68
N GLY A 217 6.08 3.49 -0.69
CA GLY A 217 7.21 2.69 -0.21
C GLY A 217 6.79 1.34 0.38
N LEU A 218 5.74 1.33 1.20
CA LEU A 218 5.18 0.12 1.81
C LEU A 218 4.51 -0.79 0.76
N MET A 219 3.80 -0.23 -0.23
CA MET A 219 3.32 -0.97 -1.41
C MET A 219 4.48 -1.65 -2.15
N GLY A 220 5.63 -0.96 -2.28
CA GLY A 220 6.85 -1.51 -2.86
C GLY A 220 7.42 -2.69 -2.07
N LEU A 221 7.39 -2.65 -0.73
CA LEU A 221 7.79 -3.79 0.10
C LEU A 221 6.87 -5.00 -0.11
N ILE A 222 5.56 -4.77 -0.21
CA ILE A 222 4.57 -5.84 -0.44
C ILE A 222 4.80 -6.50 -1.81
N ALA A 223 4.75 -5.71 -2.88
CA ALA A 223 4.76 -6.24 -4.24
C ALA A 223 6.15 -6.70 -4.71
N LEU A 224 7.21 -5.97 -4.32
CA LEU A 224 8.57 -6.21 -4.80
C LEU A 224 9.51 -6.74 -3.71
N GLY A 225 9.28 -6.40 -2.45
CA GLY A 225 10.14 -6.77 -1.31
C GLY A 225 9.76 -8.07 -0.59
N ASN A 226 8.85 -8.88 -1.15
CA ASN A 226 8.39 -10.14 -0.56
C ASN A 226 7.58 -10.00 0.76
N ALA A 227 7.10 -8.80 1.10
CA ALA A 227 6.35 -8.56 2.34
C ALA A 227 4.82 -8.81 2.21
N TRP A 228 4.37 -9.56 1.21
CA TRP A 228 2.94 -9.74 0.89
C TRP A 228 2.16 -10.65 1.84
N GLU A 229 2.86 -11.30 2.77
CA GLU A 229 2.29 -12.00 3.92
C GLU A 229 2.65 -11.33 5.25
N SER A 230 3.30 -10.16 5.23
CA SER A 230 3.70 -9.47 6.46
C SER A 230 2.52 -8.72 7.07
N VAL A 231 2.10 -9.18 8.25
CA VAL A 231 1.13 -8.50 9.12
C VAL A 231 1.57 -7.05 9.37
N ASP A 232 2.84 -6.85 9.73
CA ASP A 232 3.37 -5.56 10.15
C ASP A 232 3.43 -4.53 9.02
N VAL A 233 3.77 -4.95 7.79
CA VAL A 233 3.83 -4.04 6.64
C VAL A 233 2.43 -3.60 6.21
N TYR A 234 1.45 -4.50 6.20
CA TYR A 234 0.05 -4.09 5.95
C TYR A 234 -0.50 -3.21 7.07
N TYR A 235 -0.15 -3.49 8.33
CA TYR A 235 -0.54 -2.66 9.46
C TYR A 235 0.07 -1.25 9.34
N ALA A 236 1.36 -1.15 9.03
CA ALA A 236 2.03 0.13 8.76
C ALA A 236 1.38 0.88 7.58
N LEU A 237 1.00 0.17 6.51
CA LEU A 237 0.33 0.77 5.36
C LEU A 237 -1.04 1.34 5.75
N ALA A 238 -1.79 0.65 6.61
CA ALA A 238 -3.05 1.17 7.14
C ALA A 238 -2.85 2.51 7.89
N PHE A 239 -1.81 2.62 8.72
CA PHE A 239 -1.47 3.88 9.41
C PHE A 239 -1.12 4.99 8.41
N ALA A 240 -0.30 4.68 7.41
CA ALA A 240 0.13 5.66 6.42
C ALA A 240 -1.07 6.23 5.63
N LEU A 241 -1.98 5.36 5.19
CA LEU A 241 -3.20 5.75 4.49
C LEU A 241 -4.16 6.54 5.39
N GLY A 242 -4.37 6.08 6.62
CA GLY A 242 -5.21 6.76 7.61
C GLY A 242 -4.70 8.17 7.97
N ASP A 243 -3.38 8.36 8.05
CA ASP A 243 -2.76 9.67 8.25
C ASP A 243 -3.05 10.62 7.08
N GLN A 244 -3.03 10.11 5.84
CA GLN A 244 -3.36 10.86 4.64
C GLN A 244 -4.87 11.05 4.45
N GLY A 245 -5.69 10.39 5.27
CA GLY A 245 -7.14 10.44 5.29
C GLY A 245 -7.81 9.58 4.23
N ASP A 246 -7.10 8.60 3.68
CA ASP A 246 -7.62 7.53 2.84
C ASP A 246 -8.13 6.39 3.75
N ASN A 247 -9.23 6.67 4.47
CA ASN A 247 -9.72 5.81 5.56
C ASN A 247 -10.31 4.50 5.04
N VAL A 248 -10.84 4.47 3.81
CA VAL A 248 -11.39 3.24 3.21
C VAL A 248 -10.26 2.30 2.79
N LEU A 249 -9.19 2.81 2.19
CA LEU A 249 -7.98 2.04 1.89
C LEU A 249 -7.28 1.56 3.17
N SER A 250 -7.23 2.39 4.21
CA SER A 250 -6.76 1.97 5.54
C SER A 250 -7.59 0.78 6.08
N GLU A 251 -8.92 0.85 5.99
CA GLU A 251 -9.78 -0.27 6.40
C GLU A 251 -9.54 -1.54 5.56
N LEU A 252 -9.29 -1.42 4.25
CA LEU A 252 -8.90 -2.57 3.42
C LEU A 252 -7.58 -3.21 3.88
N CYS A 253 -6.58 -2.41 4.23
CA CYS A 253 -5.33 -2.92 4.80
C CYS A 253 -5.60 -3.66 6.12
N MET A 254 -6.47 -3.12 6.99
CA MET A 254 -6.85 -3.78 8.24
C MET A 254 -7.63 -5.08 8.01
N LEU A 255 -8.45 -5.17 6.95
CA LEU A 255 -9.07 -6.43 6.54
C LEU A 255 -8.02 -7.46 6.10
N ARG A 256 -6.99 -7.04 5.37
CA ARG A 256 -5.86 -7.89 4.99
C ARG A 256 -5.02 -8.34 6.19
N VAL A 257 -4.75 -7.44 7.14
CA VAL A 257 -4.10 -7.78 8.43
C VAL A 257 -4.88 -8.88 9.14
N ARG A 258 -6.21 -8.71 9.32
CA ARG A 258 -7.05 -9.73 9.96
C ARG A 258 -7.03 -11.06 9.23
N GLU A 259 -7.14 -11.06 7.90
CA GLU A 259 -7.04 -12.27 7.08
C GLU A 259 -5.71 -13.02 7.32
N LEU A 260 -4.59 -12.30 7.36
CA LEU A 260 -3.26 -12.88 7.60
C LEU A 260 -3.15 -13.48 9.01
N VAL A 261 -3.62 -12.77 10.03
CA VAL A 261 -3.60 -13.27 11.43
C VAL A 261 -4.50 -14.48 11.59
N GLU A 262 -5.71 -14.47 11.01
CA GLU A 262 -6.63 -15.62 11.01
C GLU A 262 -6.01 -16.84 10.30
N ALA A 263 -5.12 -16.62 9.32
CA ALA A 263 -4.35 -17.65 8.64
C ALA A 263 -3.10 -18.12 9.43
N GLY A 264 -2.86 -17.58 10.63
CA GLY A 264 -1.72 -17.92 11.48
C GLY A 264 -0.48 -17.04 11.30
N GLY A 265 -0.59 -15.94 10.54
CA GLY A 265 0.44 -14.92 10.43
C GLY A 265 0.70 -14.27 11.78
N VAL A 266 1.99 -14.01 12.06
CA VAL A 266 2.46 -13.39 13.31
C VAL A 266 3.12 -12.05 13.02
N SER A 267 2.96 -11.12 13.95
CA SER A 267 3.67 -9.85 13.99
C SER A 267 5.07 -10.10 14.51
N LEU A 268 6.03 -9.34 14.00
CA LEU A 268 7.37 -9.30 14.57
C LEU A 268 7.40 -8.55 15.91
N TYR A 269 6.33 -7.85 16.30
CA TYR A 269 6.18 -7.27 17.62
C TYR A 269 5.77 -8.35 18.65
N PRO A 270 6.60 -8.65 19.68
CA PRO A 270 6.39 -9.81 20.56
C PRO A 270 5.05 -9.85 21.31
N ASP A 271 4.51 -8.69 21.69
CA ASP A 271 3.30 -8.56 22.49
C ASP A 271 2.15 -7.95 21.68
N PHE A 272 2.08 -8.26 20.38
CA PHE A 272 1.05 -7.68 19.52
C PHE A 272 -0.31 -8.24 19.89
N ASP A 273 -1.14 -7.42 20.56
CA ASP A 273 -2.50 -7.81 20.91
C ASP A 273 -3.46 -7.54 19.73
N TYR A 274 -3.76 -8.61 18.99
CA TYR A 274 -4.70 -8.57 17.89
C TYR A 274 -6.14 -8.27 18.30
N LEU A 275 -6.50 -8.39 19.57
CA LEU A 275 -7.83 -8.02 20.07
C LEU A 275 -8.06 -6.51 20.01
N GLU A 276 -7.01 -5.69 19.86
CA GLU A 276 -7.12 -4.24 19.67
C GLU A 276 -7.31 -3.82 18.19
N LEU A 277 -7.33 -4.76 17.23
CA LEU A 277 -7.55 -4.50 15.79
C LEU A 277 -8.97 -4.00 15.43
N GLU A 278 -9.85 -3.78 16.42
CA GLU A 278 -11.21 -3.29 16.16
C GLU A 278 -11.25 -1.84 15.65
N MET A 279 -10.20 -1.06 15.91
CA MET A 279 -10.06 0.30 15.39
C MET A 279 -9.04 0.34 14.25
N ALA A 280 -9.53 0.59 13.03
CA ALA A 280 -8.63 0.98 11.96
C ALA A 280 -7.93 2.30 12.36
N PRO A 281 -6.61 2.43 12.16
CA PRO A 281 -5.91 3.67 12.38
C PRO A 281 -6.44 4.70 11.38
N GLY A 282 -7.28 5.61 11.85
CA GLY A 282 -7.95 6.61 11.02
C GLY A 282 -8.79 7.58 11.86
N ARG A 283 -8.73 8.87 11.53
CA ARG A 283 -9.51 9.91 12.21
C ARG A 283 -10.96 9.98 11.74
N GLY A 284 -11.22 9.54 10.51
CA GLY A 284 -12.54 9.42 9.92
C GLY A 284 -12.94 7.95 9.96
N GLY A 285 -13.90 7.60 10.82
CA GLY A 285 -14.49 6.28 10.73
C GLY A 285 -15.19 6.13 9.39
N VAL A 286 -14.94 5.03 8.69
CA VAL A 286 -15.80 4.62 7.57
C VAL A 286 -17.21 4.41 8.13
N GLU A 287 -18.23 5.01 7.51
CA GLU A 287 -19.62 4.84 7.94
C GLU A 287 -19.96 3.34 8.06
N HIS A 288 -20.65 2.96 9.15
CA HIS A 288 -20.85 1.54 9.48
C HIS A 288 -21.48 0.72 8.34
N GLU A 289 -22.49 1.27 7.65
CA GLU A 289 -23.12 0.59 6.51
C GLU A 289 -22.12 0.44 5.35
N TYR A 290 -21.42 1.51 4.98
CA TYR A 290 -20.40 1.45 3.93
C TYR A 290 -19.23 0.52 4.28
N LYS A 291 -18.88 0.41 5.57
CA LYS A 291 -17.87 -0.53 6.07
C LYS A 291 -18.26 -1.99 5.79
N GLN A 292 -19.55 -2.32 5.84
CA GLN A 292 -20.04 -3.66 5.49
C GLN A 292 -19.91 -3.91 3.98
N ASP A 293 -20.23 -2.91 3.15
CA ASP A 293 -20.07 -3.00 1.69
C ASP A 293 -18.60 -3.15 1.29
N VAL A 294 -17.69 -2.39 1.91
CA VAL A 294 -16.24 -2.49 1.71
C VAL A 294 -15.72 -3.87 2.12
N ARG A 295 -16.22 -4.42 3.23
CA ARG A 295 -15.87 -5.78 3.68
C ARG A 295 -16.35 -6.85 2.70
N ALA A 296 -17.60 -6.73 2.23
CA ALA A 296 -18.16 -7.65 1.25
C ALA A 296 -17.39 -7.59 -0.09
N TRP A 297 -17.02 -6.38 -0.52
CA TRP A 297 -16.18 -6.15 -1.68
C TRP A 297 -14.80 -6.79 -1.51
N PHE A 298 -14.13 -6.58 -0.37
CA PHE A 298 -12.80 -7.13 -0.09
C PHE A 298 -12.78 -8.66 -0.22
N VAL A 299 -13.77 -9.35 0.37
CA VAL A 299 -13.87 -10.82 0.28
C VAL A 299 -14.01 -11.28 -1.17
N GLN A 300 -14.84 -10.59 -1.98
CA GLN A 300 -14.99 -10.91 -3.40
C GLN A 300 -13.70 -10.64 -4.19
N ALA A 301 -13.05 -9.51 -3.95
CA ALA A 301 -11.80 -9.14 -4.62
C ALA A 301 -10.64 -10.08 -4.23
N ARG A 302 -10.58 -10.53 -2.98
CA ARG A 302 -9.61 -11.53 -2.52
C ARG A 302 -9.80 -12.89 -3.21
N ALA A 303 -11.04 -13.37 -3.29
CA ALA A 303 -11.34 -14.62 -3.99
C ALA A 303 -10.96 -14.53 -5.48
N GLU A 304 -11.36 -13.44 -6.13
CA GLU A 304 -11.04 -13.16 -7.53
C GLU A 304 -9.52 -13.09 -7.79
N SER A 305 -8.78 -12.40 -6.93
CA SER A 305 -7.32 -12.32 -6.98
C SER A 305 -6.63 -13.68 -6.85
N THR A 306 -7.16 -14.55 -5.98
CA THR A 306 -6.69 -15.93 -5.84
C THR A 306 -6.94 -16.72 -7.13
N ASP A 307 -8.13 -16.64 -7.71
CA ASP A 307 -8.46 -17.31 -8.97
C ASP A 307 -7.58 -16.82 -10.13
N TRP A 308 -7.36 -15.52 -10.22
CA TRP A 308 -6.47 -14.91 -11.21
C TRP A 308 -5.03 -15.39 -11.06
N THR A 309 -4.50 -15.39 -9.83
CA THR A 309 -3.12 -15.85 -9.55
C THR A 309 -2.95 -17.32 -9.96
N LEU A 310 -3.93 -18.17 -9.64
CA LEU A 310 -3.91 -19.59 -10.03
C LEU A 310 -3.93 -19.75 -11.55
N ALA A 311 -4.80 -19.02 -12.26
CA ALA A 311 -4.87 -19.07 -13.71
C ALA A 311 -3.58 -18.58 -14.38
N ARG A 312 -3.01 -17.47 -13.91
CA ARG A 312 -1.75 -16.91 -14.41
C ARG A 312 -0.59 -17.87 -14.17
N ASN A 313 -0.49 -18.46 -12.97
CA ASN A 313 0.58 -19.41 -12.68
C ASN A 313 0.44 -20.70 -13.48
N ALA A 314 -0.78 -21.17 -13.75
CA ALA A 314 -1.00 -22.32 -14.63
C ALA A 314 -0.52 -22.03 -16.05
N TYR A 315 -0.86 -20.85 -16.60
CA TYR A 315 -0.38 -20.41 -17.91
C TYR A 315 1.14 -20.31 -17.98
N VAL A 316 1.76 -19.71 -16.96
CA VAL A 316 3.22 -19.59 -16.88
C VAL A 316 3.86 -20.98 -16.81
N LEU A 317 3.37 -21.87 -15.94
CA LEU A 317 3.94 -23.21 -15.75
C LEU A 317 3.87 -24.05 -17.03
N ASP A 318 2.74 -24.03 -17.75
CA ASP A 318 2.57 -24.74 -19.01
C ASP A 318 3.67 -24.35 -20.01
N ARG A 319 3.89 -23.05 -20.19
CA ARG A 319 4.94 -22.53 -21.10
C ARG A 319 6.35 -22.79 -20.62
N LEU A 320 6.60 -22.70 -19.31
CA LEU A 320 7.90 -23.07 -18.72
C LEU A 320 8.22 -24.55 -18.99
N HIS A 321 7.23 -25.45 -18.90
CA HIS A 321 7.40 -26.87 -19.23
C HIS A 321 7.68 -27.12 -20.72
N ASP A 322 7.22 -26.25 -21.60
CA ASP A 322 7.57 -26.24 -23.03
C ASP A 322 8.96 -25.63 -23.31
N GLY A 323 9.68 -25.20 -22.28
CA GLY A 323 11.01 -24.60 -22.38
C GLY A 323 11.01 -23.12 -22.76
N LEU A 324 9.85 -22.48 -22.80
CA LEU A 324 9.72 -21.03 -23.00
C LEU A 324 9.99 -20.31 -21.68
N HIS A 325 10.52 -19.09 -21.72
CA HIS A 325 10.81 -18.33 -20.51
C HIS A 325 10.56 -16.83 -20.71
N PRO A 326 9.88 -16.12 -19.78
CA PRO A 326 9.57 -14.69 -19.95
C PRO A 326 10.79 -13.80 -20.16
N ASP A 327 11.94 -14.15 -19.58
CA ASP A 327 13.17 -13.38 -19.71
C ASP A 327 13.82 -13.48 -21.10
N THR A 328 13.48 -14.50 -21.89
CA THR A 328 14.17 -14.79 -23.17
C THR A 328 13.23 -14.91 -24.35
N ASP A 329 11.93 -15.07 -24.11
CA ASP A 329 10.91 -15.18 -25.13
C ASP A 329 10.03 -13.91 -25.14
N PRO A 330 10.21 -13.01 -26.12
CA PRO A 330 9.41 -11.78 -26.20
C PRO A 330 7.92 -12.06 -26.50
N ALA A 331 7.58 -13.24 -27.02
CA ALA A 331 6.20 -13.65 -27.32
C ALA A 331 5.55 -14.46 -26.18
N PHE A 332 6.23 -14.59 -25.02
CA PHE A 332 5.76 -15.42 -23.90
C PHE A 332 4.31 -15.10 -23.49
N TRP A 333 3.92 -13.83 -23.58
CA TRP A 333 2.61 -13.33 -23.13
C TRP A 333 1.60 -13.08 -24.26
N ASP A 334 1.94 -13.35 -25.52
CA ASP A 334 1.10 -12.97 -26.67
C ASP A 334 -0.30 -13.60 -26.63
N ASP A 335 -0.42 -14.81 -26.08
CA ASP A 335 -1.68 -15.55 -25.95
C ASP A 335 -2.33 -15.40 -24.55
N TRP A 336 -1.71 -14.65 -23.63
CA TRP A 336 -2.29 -14.43 -22.30
C TRP A 336 -3.46 -13.46 -22.37
N HIS A 337 -4.56 -13.84 -21.74
CA HIS A 337 -5.74 -13.00 -21.60
C HIS A 337 -6.22 -13.04 -20.15
N GLU A 338 -6.57 -11.87 -19.62
CA GLU A 338 -7.16 -11.75 -18.29
C GLU A 338 -8.42 -12.61 -18.18
N THR A 339 -8.38 -13.60 -17.29
CA THR A 339 -9.46 -14.59 -17.13
C THR A 339 -10.61 -14.09 -16.25
N THR A 340 -10.32 -13.11 -15.40
CA THR A 340 -11.24 -12.52 -14.44
C THR A 340 -10.96 -11.01 -14.30
N SER A 341 -11.89 -10.28 -13.68
CA SER A 341 -11.72 -8.85 -13.39
C SER A 341 -12.14 -8.56 -11.95
N PRO A 342 -11.47 -7.62 -11.26
CA PRO A 342 -11.87 -7.22 -9.91
C PRO A 342 -13.34 -6.80 -9.85
N PRO A 343 -14.04 -7.08 -8.72
CA PRO A 343 -15.40 -6.60 -8.54
C PRO A 343 -15.43 -5.07 -8.56
N LYS A 344 -16.52 -4.51 -9.10
CA LYS A 344 -16.73 -3.05 -9.07
C LYS A 344 -16.69 -2.54 -7.63
N PHE A 345 -16.07 -1.38 -7.44
CA PHE A 345 -16.06 -0.74 -6.12
C PHE A 345 -17.48 -0.50 -5.61
N PRO A 346 -17.70 -0.61 -4.29
CA PRO A 346 -18.99 -0.29 -3.71
C PRO A 346 -19.28 1.18 -3.94
N GLU A 347 -20.30 1.46 -4.75
CA GLU A 347 -20.79 2.81 -4.97
C GLU A 347 -21.58 3.23 -3.75
N LYS A 348 -21.04 4.16 -2.97
CA LYS A 348 -21.90 4.93 -2.09
C LYS A 348 -22.70 5.83 -3.00
N PHE A 349 -23.98 5.52 -3.20
CA PHE A 349 -24.91 6.55 -3.69
C PHE A 349 -24.85 7.62 -2.60
N ALA A 350 -24.03 8.65 -2.80
CA ALA A 350 -24.22 9.92 -2.15
C ALA A 350 -25.59 10.31 -2.64
N GLY A 351 -26.61 9.89 -1.89
CA GLY A 351 -27.98 10.25 -2.15
C GLY A 351 -27.90 11.74 -2.20
N ILE A 352 -27.94 12.30 -3.42
CA ILE A 352 -28.06 13.72 -3.61
C ILE A 352 -29.28 13.96 -2.75
N ILE A 353 -29.09 14.64 -1.61
CA ILE A 353 -30.22 15.07 -0.85
C ILE A 353 -30.79 16.14 -1.79
N VAL A 354 -31.63 15.72 -2.74
CA VAL A 354 -32.39 16.61 -3.62
C VAL A 354 -33.45 17.30 -2.75
N TYR A 355 -33.67 16.79 -1.53
CA TYR A 355 -34.68 17.27 -0.61
C TYR A 355 -34.46 18.68 -0.07
N PRO A 356 -33.27 19.22 0.31
CA PRO A 356 -33.18 20.57 0.84
C PRO A 356 -33.41 21.58 -0.27
N THR A 357 -32.85 21.39 -1.47
CA THR A 357 -33.02 22.32 -2.59
C THR A 357 -34.44 22.28 -3.14
N ALA A 358 -35.02 21.10 -3.39
CA ALA A 358 -36.41 21.02 -3.85
C ALA A 358 -37.41 21.52 -2.78
N PHE A 359 -37.17 21.24 -1.50
CA PHE A 359 -38.00 21.71 -0.40
C PHE A 359 -37.83 23.22 -0.15
N VAL A 360 -36.62 23.77 -0.24
CA VAL A 360 -36.36 25.22 -0.20
C VAL A 360 -37.01 25.90 -1.40
N ILE A 361 -36.90 25.34 -2.62
CA ILE A 361 -37.59 25.85 -3.81
C ILE A 361 -39.11 25.83 -3.61
N LEU A 362 -39.68 24.74 -3.05
CA LEU A 362 -41.10 24.64 -2.72
C LEU A 362 -41.55 25.67 -1.68
N ILE A 363 -40.77 25.88 -0.62
CA ILE A 363 -41.05 26.89 0.41
C ILE A 363 -41.00 28.30 -0.19
N LEU A 364 -39.97 28.61 -0.97
CA LEU A 364 -39.83 29.91 -1.64
C LEU A 364 -40.98 30.14 -2.62
N PHE A 365 -41.38 29.12 -3.37
CA PHE A 365 -42.52 29.18 -4.28
C PHE A 365 -43.85 29.41 -3.53
N ALA A 366 -44.11 28.65 -2.45
CA ALA A 366 -45.30 28.82 -1.62
C ALA A 366 -45.38 30.23 -1.01
N PHE A 367 -44.24 30.78 -0.57
CA PHE A 367 -44.16 32.13 -0.03
C PHE A 367 -44.44 33.20 -1.10
N LEU A 368 -43.94 33.01 -2.32
CA LEU A 368 -44.20 33.87 -3.47
C LEU A 368 -45.70 33.87 -3.81
N VAL A 369 -46.31 32.69 -3.92
CA VAL A 369 -47.75 32.53 -4.20
C VAL A 369 -48.59 33.23 -3.12
N PHE A 370 -48.28 33.00 -1.84
CA PHE A 370 -49.00 33.65 -0.74
C PHE A 370 -48.92 35.18 -0.81
N ARG A 371 -47.76 35.75 -1.16
CA ARG A 371 -47.63 37.21 -1.34
C ARG A 371 -48.45 37.73 -2.51
N VAL A 372 -48.43 37.04 -3.64
CA VAL A 372 -49.22 37.44 -4.83
C VAL A 372 -50.71 37.42 -4.52
N VAL A 373 -51.19 36.38 -3.84
CA VAL A 373 -52.59 36.26 -3.42
C VAL A 373 -52.96 37.40 -2.47
N LYS A 374 -52.16 37.63 -1.41
CA LYS A 374 -52.40 38.70 -0.43
C LYS A 374 -52.42 40.10 -1.08
N HIS A 375 -51.51 40.37 -2.01
CA HIS A 375 -51.49 41.66 -2.71
C HIS A 375 -52.73 41.86 -3.60
N ARG A 376 -53.19 40.82 -4.29
CA ARG A 376 -54.42 40.89 -5.10
C ARG A 376 -55.67 41.09 -4.24
N SER A 377 -55.75 40.42 -3.09
CA SER A 377 -56.87 40.61 -2.15
C SER A 377 -56.92 42.03 -1.58
N ALA A 378 -55.77 42.67 -1.35
CA ALA A 378 -55.70 44.05 -0.85
C ALA A 378 -55.97 45.12 -1.93
N SER A 379 -55.87 44.78 -3.22
CA SER A 379 -56.24 45.70 -4.32
C SER A 379 -57.71 45.60 -4.73
N LEU A 380 -58.41 44.57 -4.25
CA LEU A 380 -59.83 44.31 -4.53
C LEU A 380 -60.76 44.73 -3.38
N ALA A 381 -60.19 45.14 -2.25
CA ALA A 381 -60.87 45.79 -1.13
C ALA A 381 -60.52 47.28 -1.14
#